data_AF-A0A061RP97-F1
#
_entry.id   AF-A0A061RP97-F1
#
_cell.length_a   1.000
_cell.length_b   1.000
_cell.length_c   1.000
_cell.angle_alpha   90.00
_cell.angle_beta   90.00
_cell.angle_gamma   90.00
#
_symmetry.space_group_name_H-M   'P 1'
#
loop_
_entity.id
_entity.type
_entity.pdbx_description
1 polymer ?
#
loop_
_entity_poly.entity_id
_entity_poly.type
_entity_poly.pdbx_seq_one_letter_code
_entity_poly.pdbx_strand_id
1 'polypeptide(L)'
;MLVTGSKLEEGIDWRVSLEGGGSAAGINKSISNYLLLRGPGHDRADVSAFADPRLYCAWSRRPLMVAGSPEKISGCEMTAGLLSNSQACTAPLRAMLSKAYHMFSVRAFTHQYLQHGVSLQDFEAAFSRAEDLICSYGKL
;
A
#
# COMPACT_ATOMS: atom_id res chain seq x y z
N MET A 1 -1.25 8.74 20.93
CA MET A 1 -0.54 9.68 20.04
C MET A 1 -1.60 10.31 19.15
N LEU A 2 -1.98 11.56 19.41
CA LEU A 2 -2.95 12.30 18.57
C LEU A 2 -2.17 12.86 17.37
N VAL A 3 -2.46 12.40 16.16
CA VAL A 3 -1.82 12.92 14.94
C VAL A 3 -2.62 14.13 14.48
N THR A 4 -2.40 15.27 15.13
CA THR A 4 -3.08 16.53 14.81
C THR A 4 -2.67 17.03 13.42
N GLY A 5 -3.65 17.32 12.56
CA GLY A 5 -3.44 17.97 11.25
C GLY A 5 -3.40 17.04 10.03
N SER A 6 -3.68 15.74 10.20
CA SER A 6 -3.78 14.82 9.06
C SER A 6 -5.25 14.54 8.71
N LYS A 7 -5.62 14.61 7.41
CA LYS A 7 -6.92 14.12 6.90
C LYS A 7 -7.07 12.59 6.99
N LEU A 8 -6.11 11.91 7.61
CA LEU A 8 -6.05 10.45 7.71
C LEU A 8 -7.12 9.89 8.64
N GLU A 9 -7.68 10.65 9.58
CA GLU A 9 -8.65 10.09 10.53
C GLU A 9 -10.00 9.70 9.90
N GLU A 10 -10.38 10.30 8.77
CA GLU A 10 -11.61 9.97 8.06
C GLU A 10 -11.42 8.65 7.27
N GLY A 11 -11.72 7.52 7.91
CA GLY A 11 -11.67 6.19 7.31
C GLY A 11 -10.65 5.22 7.92
N ILE A 12 -9.95 5.59 8.99
CA ILE A 12 -9.15 4.63 9.76
C ILE A 12 -10.10 3.75 10.59
N ASP A 13 -10.06 2.45 10.32
CA ASP A 13 -10.72 1.47 11.18
C ASP A 13 -9.86 1.19 12.41
N TRP A 14 -10.13 1.94 13.49
CA TRP A 14 -9.46 1.79 14.79
C TRP A 14 -9.73 0.45 15.48
N ARG A 15 -10.65 -0.38 14.96
CA ARG A 15 -10.91 -1.73 15.49
C ARG A 15 -9.85 -2.74 15.06
N VAL A 16 -9.07 -2.42 14.03
CA VAL A 16 -7.98 -3.29 13.57
C VAL A 16 -6.85 -3.21 14.59
N SER A 17 -6.69 -4.28 15.37
CA SER A 17 -5.63 -4.44 16.35
C SER A 17 -4.98 -5.80 16.18
N LEU A 18 -3.68 -5.84 16.45
CA LEU A 18 -2.92 -7.08 16.54
C LEU A 18 -3.22 -7.85 17.84
N GLU A 19 -3.72 -7.19 18.89
CA GLU A 19 -3.92 -7.79 20.23
C GLU A 19 -5.29 -8.44 20.40
N GLY A 20 -6.30 -7.97 19.67
CA GLY A 20 -7.62 -8.60 19.67
C GLY A 20 -7.60 -9.85 18.81
N GLY A 21 -8.07 -10.99 19.33
CA GLY A 21 -8.23 -12.26 18.61
C GLY A 21 -9.24 -12.22 17.44
N GLY A 22 -9.48 -11.04 16.85
CA GLY A 22 -10.12 -10.89 15.55
C GLY A 22 -9.30 -11.61 14.49
N SER A 23 -10.00 -12.25 13.58
CA SER A 23 -9.40 -13.02 12.49
C SER A 23 -8.28 -12.22 11.81
N ALA A 24 -7.10 -12.83 11.69
CA ALA A 24 -5.99 -12.32 10.90
C ALA A 24 -6.37 -12.00 9.42
N ALA A 25 -7.56 -12.44 8.98
CA ALA A 25 -8.14 -12.16 7.68
C ALA A 25 -8.48 -10.68 7.42
N GLY A 26 -8.35 -9.78 8.40
CA GLY A 26 -8.57 -8.33 8.23
C GLY A 26 -7.30 -7.47 8.24
N ILE A 27 -6.13 -8.04 8.51
CA ILE A 27 -4.90 -7.27 8.65
C ILE A 27 -4.20 -7.18 7.28
N ASN A 28 -3.95 -5.96 6.82
CA ASN A 28 -3.15 -5.72 5.62
C ASN A 28 -1.75 -6.29 5.80
N LYS A 29 -1.41 -7.34 5.04
CA LYS A 29 -0.09 -7.95 5.05
C LYS A 29 0.87 -7.20 4.14
N SER A 30 2.10 -7.01 4.64
CA SER A 30 3.21 -6.48 3.86
C SER A 30 4.18 -7.59 3.46
N ILE A 31 4.78 -7.48 2.28
CA ILE A 31 5.98 -8.23 1.91
C ILE A 31 7.19 -7.61 2.62
N SER A 32 7.29 -6.28 2.53
CA SER A 32 8.40 -5.51 3.04
C SER A 32 7.99 -4.07 3.31
N ASN A 33 8.54 -3.47 4.35
CA ASN A 33 8.36 -2.09 4.73
C ASN A 33 9.73 -1.40 4.88
N TYR A 34 9.77 -0.11 4.53
CA TYR A 34 10.91 0.76 4.74
C TYR A 34 10.49 1.97 5.55
N LEU A 35 11.03 2.08 6.76
CA LEU A 35 10.75 3.17 7.70
C LEU A 35 11.89 4.20 7.65
N LEU A 36 11.56 5.42 7.25
CA LEU A 36 12.48 6.54 7.24
C LEU A 36 12.17 7.46 8.41
N LEU A 37 13.16 7.67 9.29
CA LEU A 37 13.06 8.54 10.45
C LEU A 37 13.95 9.77 10.26
N ARG A 38 13.41 10.98 10.46
CA ARG A 38 14.20 12.20 10.33
C ARG A 38 14.01 13.12 11.52
N GLY A 39 15.08 13.81 11.90
CA GLY A 39 15.11 14.77 12.99
C GLY A 39 15.99 14.32 14.18
N PRO A 40 16.06 15.14 15.24
CA PRO A 40 16.78 14.81 16.44
C PRO A 40 16.11 13.62 17.15
N GLY A 41 16.90 12.65 17.58
CA GLY A 41 16.40 11.44 18.26
C GLY A 41 15.87 10.35 17.33
N HIS A 42 16.12 10.43 16.02
CA HIS A 42 15.74 9.37 15.06
C HIS A 42 16.33 7.99 15.42
N ASP A 43 17.49 7.97 16.08
CA ASP A 43 18.22 6.80 16.54
C ASP A 43 17.62 6.16 17.81
N ARG A 44 16.84 6.94 18.57
CA ARG A 44 16.22 6.52 19.84
C ARG A 44 14.75 6.15 19.71
N ALA A 45 14.16 6.34 18.53
CA ALA A 45 12.77 6.04 18.29
C ALA A 45 12.53 4.52 18.38
N ASP A 46 11.51 4.12 19.13
CA ASP A 46 11.09 2.71 19.18
C ASP A 46 10.38 2.34 17.87
N VAL A 47 10.92 1.32 17.20
CA VAL A 47 10.42 0.79 15.92
C VAL A 47 9.89 -0.64 16.06
N SER A 48 9.86 -1.19 17.27
CA SER A 48 9.49 -2.58 17.54
C SER A 48 8.09 -2.94 17.05
N ALA A 49 7.12 -2.02 17.18
CA ALA A 49 5.76 -2.19 16.67
C ALA A 49 5.71 -2.44 15.16
N PHE A 50 6.63 -1.85 14.38
CA PHE A 50 6.71 -2.07 12.93
C PHE A 50 7.41 -3.38 12.58
N ALA A 51 8.09 -4.04 13.53
CA ALA A 51 8.80 -5.29 13.29
C ALA A 51 7.96 -6.54 13.61
N ASP A 52 6.70 -6.39 14.04
CA ASP A 52 5.83 -7.52 14.38
C ASP A 52 5.66 -8.47 13.16
N PRO A 53 6.05 -9.76 13.27
CA PRO A 53 5.95 -10.72 12.17
C PRO A 53 4.52 -10.88 11.63
N ARG A 54 3.50 -10.61 12.44
CA ARG A 54 2.08 -10.69 12.05
C ARG A 54 1.67 -9.59 11.06
N LEU A 55 2.46 -8.53 10.90
CA LEU A 55 2.26 -7.52 9.85
C LEU A 55 2.76 -8.00 8.48
N TYR A 56 3.50 -9.10 8.44
CA TYR A 56 4.22 -9.52 7.24
C TYR A 56 3.84 -10.92 6.76
N CYS A 57 4.27 -11.21 5.53
CA CYS A 57 4.21 -12.53 4.93
C CYS A 57 5.19 -13.47 5.64
N ALA A 58 4.78 -14.72 5.91
CA ALA A 58 5.58 -15.69 6.65
C ALA A 58 6.93 -16.03 6.00
N TRP A 59 7.03 -15.87 4.68
CA TRP A 59 8.25 -16.14 3.91
C TRP A 59 9.21 -14.94 3.82
N SER A 60 8.83 -13.76 4.34
CA SER A 60 9.68 -12.57 4.31
C SER A 60 10.78 -12.64 5.38
N ARG A 61 12.05 -12.68 4.95
CA ARG A 61 13.20 -12.86 5.86
C ARG A 61 13.62 -11.57 6.59
N ARG A 62 13.53 -10.44 5.91
CA ARG A 62 13.89 -9.10 6.45
C ARG A 62 12.78 -8.12 6.07
N PRO A 63 11.63 -8.23 6.75
CA PRO A 63 10.43 -7.50 6.34
C PRO A 63 10.51 -5.99 6.64
N LEU A 64 11.37 -5.54 7.54
CA LEU A 64 11.51 -4.13 7.90
C LEU A 64 12.95 -3.67 7.68
N MET A 65 13.11 -2.59 6.92
CA MET A 65 14.34 -1.81 6.87
C MET A 65 14.07 -0.46 7.55
N VAL A 66 15.01 0.00 8.37
CA VAL A 66 14.92 1.30 9.04
C VAL A 66 16.13 2.13 8.62
N ALA A 67 15.88 3.35 8.18
CA ALA A 67 16.92 4.34 7.95
C ALA A 67 16.58 5.62 8.70
N GLY A 68 17.61 6.32 9.15
CA GLY A 68 17.42 7.58 9.84
C GLY A 68 18.41 8.66 9.44
N SER A 69 18.01 9.91 9.66
CA SER A 69 18.84 11.10 9.42
C SER A 69 18.55 12.17 10.48
N PRO A 70 19.56 12.87 11.01
CA PRO A 70 19.33 14.00 11.91
C PRO A 70 18.69 15.20 11.21
N GLU A 71 18.72 15.24 9.87
CA GLU A 71 18.27 16.37 9.07
C GLU A 71 16.75 16.52 9.09
N LYS A 72 16.28 17.68 9.55
CA LYS A 72 14.87 18.06 9.54
C LYS A 72 14.37 18.24 8.10
N ILE A 73 13.06 18.10 7.92
CA ILE A 73 12.40 18.34 6.62
C ILE A 73 11.20 19.25 6.84
N SER A 74 11.01 20.22 5.95
CA SER A 74 9.84 21.11 5.93
C SER A 74 9.52 21.83 7.26
N GLY A 75 10.55 22.14 8.06
CA GLY A 75 10.39 22.81 9.36
C GLY A 75 9.82 21.91 10.48
N CYS A 76 9.53 20.64 10.20
CA CYS A 76 9.12 19.68 11.21
C CYS A 76 10.31 19.26 12.06
N GLU A 77 10.13 19.19 13.39
CA GLU A 77 11.19 18.74 14.29
C GLU A 77 11.55 17.28 14.05
N MET A 78 10.55 16.41 13.99
CA MET A 78 10.69 15.00 13.66
C MET A 78 9.68 14.61 12.59
N THR A 79 10.09 13.72 11.69
CA THR A 79 9.18 13.12 10.70
C THR A 79 9.45 11.62 10.57
N ALA A 80 8.39 10.86 10.30
CA ALA A 80 8.46 9.45 10.00
C ALA A 80 7.71 9.19 8.70
N GLY A 81 8.33 8.43 7.79
CA GLY A 81 7.74 7.98 6.54
C GLY A 81 7.79 6.47 6.46
N LEU A 82 6.66 5.84 6.15
CA LEU A 82 6.58 4.39 5.95
C LEU A 82 6.27 4.11 4.49
N LEU A 83 7.19 3.42 3.81
CA LEU A 83 6.96 2.87 2.49
C LEU A 83 6.65 1.38 2.63
N SER A 84 5.42 0.99 2.33
CA SER A 84 4.95 -0.39 2.49
C SER A 84 4.66 -1.04 1.15
N ASN A 85 5.30 -2.19 0.89
CA ASN A 85 4.93 -3.10 -0.17
C ASN A 85 3.89 -4.09 0.38
N SER A 86 2.60 -3.83 0.15
CA SER A 86 1.50 -4.48 0.88
C SER A 86 0.23 -4.68 0.05
N GLN A 87 -0.77 -5.33 0.64
CA GLN A 87 -2.08 -5.57 0.02
C GLN A 87 -2.95 -4.32 -0.08
N ALA A 88 -2.55 -3.18 0.50
CA ALA A 88 -3.36 -1.97 0.55
C ALA A 88 -3.84 -1.50 -0.84
N CYS A 89 -3.07 -1.75 -1.90
CA CYS A 89 -3.43 -1.36 -3.26
C CYS A 89 -4.46 -2.29 -3.92
N THR A 90 -4.71 -3.49 -3.38
CA THR A 90 -5.55 -4.51 -4.05
C THR A 90 -7.01 -4.09 -4.19
N ALA A 91 -7.61 -3.55 -3.12
CA ALA A 91 -8.98 -3.09 -3.12
C ALA A 91 -9.24 -1.94 -4.13
N PRO A 92 -8.48 -0.82 -4.09
CA PRO A 92 -8.68 0.25 -5.07
C PRO A 92 -8.38 -0.20 -6.50
N LEU A 93 -7.34 -1.02 -6.72
CA LEU A 93 -7.05 -1.56 -8.06
C LEU A 93 -8.19 -2.45 -8.59
N ARG A 94 -8.80 -3.27 -7.74
CA ARG A 94 -9.96 -4.09 -8.12
C ARG A 94 -11.16 -3.24 -8.54
N ALA A 95 -11.44 -2.17 -7.80
CA ALA A 95 -12.52 -1.23 -8.15
C ALA A 95 -12.23 -0.50 -9.47
N MET A 96 -11.00 -0.03 -9.66
CA MET A 96 -10.56 0.60 -10.91
C MET A 96 -10.66 -0.35 -12.10
N LEU A 97 -10.22 -1.60 -11.94
CA LEU A 97 -10.26 -2.61 -12.97
C LEU A 97 -11.70 -2.98 -13.35
N SER A 98 -12.59 -3.13 -12.37
CA SER A 98 -14.02 -3.36 -12.63
C SER A 98 -14.63 -2.24 -13.47
N LYS A 99 -14.29 -0.98 -13.17
CA LYS A 99 -14.74 0.16 -13.97
C LYS A 99 -14.13 0.17 -15.36
N ALA A 100 -12.85 -0.16 -15.49
CA ALA A 100 -12.16 -0.26 -16.78
C ALA A 100 -12.81 -1.32 -17.68
N TYR A 101 -13.13 -2.51 -17.13
CA TYR A 101 -13.88 -3.54 -17.85
C TYR A 101 -15.24 -3.05 -18.34
N HIS A 102 -16.00 -2.38 -17.48
CA HIS A 102 -17.30 -1.83 -17.86
C HIS A 102 -17.20 -0.80 -18.99
N MET A 103 -16.22 0.11 -18.91
CA MET A 103 -15.97 1.09 -19.96
C MET A 103 -15.53 0.43 -21.27
N PHE A 104 -14.67 -0.59 -21.19
CA PHE A 104 -14.21 -1.34 -22.35
C PHE A 104 -15.35 -2.13 -23.02
N SER A 105 -16.24 -2.76 -22.24
CA SER A 105 -17.37 -3.53 -22.77
C SER A 105 -18.35 -2.69 -23.58
N VAL A 106 -18.51 -1.41 -23.21
CA VAL A 106 -19.33 -0.45 -23.97
C VAL A 106 -18.52 0.35 -25.00
N ARG A 107 -17.26 -0.02 -25.25
CA ARG A 107 -16.31 0.67 -26.14
C ARG A 107 -16.18 2.18 -25.85
N ALA A 108 -16.29 2.57 -24.58
CA ALA A 108 -16.13 3.97 -24.18
C ALA A 108 -14.67 4.40 -24.37
N PHE A 109 -14.46 5.49 -25.13
CA PHE A 109 -13.16 6.12 -25.40
C PHE A 109 -12.09 5.24 -26.07
N THR A 110 -12.40 3.99 -26.44
CA THR A 110 -11.42 3.06 -27.04
C THR A 110 -10.84 3.58 -28.36
N HIS A 111 -11.63 4.32 -29.14
CA HIS A 111 -11.18 4.94 -30.40
C HIS A 111 -9.99 5.91 -30.20
N GLN A 112 -9.89 6.59 -29.05
CA GLN A 112 -8.77 7.51 -28.77
C GLN A 112 -7.45 6.76 -28.66
N TYR A 113 -7.48 5.58 -28.04
CA TYR A 113 -6.31 4.73 -27.87
C TYR A 113 -5.92 4.04 -29.18
N LEU A 114 -6.91 3.57 -29.96
CA LEU A 114 -6.69 2.96 -31.27
C LEU A 114 -6.02 3.94 -32.25
N GLN A 115 -6.40 5.22 -32.23
CA GLN A 115 -5.76 6.27 -33.05
C GLN A 115 -4.27 6.46 -32.73
N HIS A 116 -3.84 6.12 -31.52
CA HIS A 116 -2.45 6.19 -31.07
C HIS A 116 -1.74 4.82 -31.06
N GLY A 117 -2.30 3.83 -31.76
CA GLY A 117 -1.66 2.53 -31.98
C GLY A 117 -1.83 1.52 -30.84
N VAL A 118 -2.68 1.79 -29.86
CA VAL A 118 -3.03 0.81 -28.81
C VAL A 118 -4.19 -0.04 -29.30
N SER A 119 -3.94 -1.33 -29.53
CA SER A 119 -4.94 -2.28 -30.02
C SER A 119 -5.89 -2.73 -28.91
N LEU A 120 -7.03 -3.32 -29.28
CA LEU A 120 -7.93 -3.94 -28.30
C LEU A 120 -7.26 -5.10 -27.54
N GLN A 121 -6.34 -5.83 -28.18
CA GLN A 121 -5.58 -6.91 -27.54
C GLN A 121 -4.65 -6.37 -26.45
N ASP A 122 -4.11 -5.15 -26.62
CA ASP A 122 -3.27 -4.52 -25.61
C ASP A 122 -4.05 -4.20 -24.33
N PHE A 123 -5.35 -3.86 -24.45
CA PHE A 123 -6.23 -3.69 -23.29
C PHE A 123 -6.45 -5.00 -22.55
N GLU A 124 -6.80 -6.07 -23.27
CA GLU A 124 -7.01 -7.40 -22.69
C GLU A 124 -5.74 -7.87 -21.97
N ALA A 125 -4.58 -7.73 -22.60
CA ALA A 125 -3.29 -8.06 -21.99
C ALA A 125 -3.00 -7.21 -20.74
N ALA A 126 -3.35 -5.92 -20.76
CA ALA A 126 -3.20 -5.05 -19.60
C ALA A 126 -4.13 -5.43 -18.45
N PHE A 127 -5.38 -5.81 -18.74
CA PHE A 127 -6.33 -6.27 -17.74
C PHE A 127 -5.86 -7.57 -17.09
N SER A 128 -5.43 -8.57 -17.87
CA SER A 128 -4.90 -9.82 -17.32
C SER A 128 -3.70 -9.59 -16.39
N ARG A 129 -2.75 -8.72 -16.78
CA ARG A 129 -1.62 -8.36 -15.89
C ARG A 129 -2.08 -7.72 -14.57
N ALA A 130 -3.12 -6.88 -14.62
CA ALA A 130 -3.67 -6.27 -13.42
C ALA A 130 -4.38 -7.29 -12.52
N GLU A 131 -5.10 -8.25 -13.09
CA GLU A 131 -5.72 -9.36 -12.36
C GLU A 131 -4.68 -10.24 -11.69
N ASP A 132 -3.63 -10.60 -12.40
CA ASP A 132 -2.52 -11.40 -11.86
C ASP A 132 -1.86 -10.69 -10.67
N LEU A 133 -1.67 -9.37 -10.76
CA LEU A 133 -1.13 -8.57 -9.66
C LEU A 133 -2.09 -8.57 -8.47
N ILE A 134 -3.39 -8.30 -8.68
CA ILE A 134 -4.39 -8.31 -7.61
C ILE A 134 -4.46 -9.70 -6.95
N CYS A 135 -4.40 -10.77 -7.74
CA CYS A 135 -4.40 -12.14 -7.27
C CYS A 135 -3.14 -12.48 -6.47
N SER A 136 -1.97 -12.03 -6.94
CA SER A 136 -0.69 -12.25 -6.27
C SER A 136 -0.63 -11.56 -4.92
N TYR A 137 -1.03 -10.28 -4.86
CA TYR A 137 -1.06 -9.53 -3.60
C TYR A 137 -2.21 -9.99 -2.69
N GLY A 138 -3.36 -10.40 -3.23
CA GLY A 138 -4.47 -10.91 -2.42
C GLY A 138 -4.19 -12.22 -1.68
N LYS A 139 -3.09 -12.91 -2.00
CA LYS A 139 -2.64 -14.15 -1.35
C LYS A 139 -1.53 -13.96 -0.31
N LEU A 140 -1.06 -12.72 -0.11
CA LEU A 140 -0.11 -12.37 0.95
C LEU A 140 -0.73 -12.59 2.34
#